data_AF-A0A0Q4TU10-F1
#
_entry.id   AF-A0A0Q4TU10-F1
#
_cell.length_a   1.000
_cell.length_b   1.000
_cell.length_c   1.000
_cell.angle_alpha   90.00
_cell.angle_beta   90.00
_cell.angle_gamma   90.00
#
_symmetry.space_group_name_H-M   'P 1'
#
loop_
_entity.id
_entity.type
_entity.pdbx_description
1 polymer ?
#
loop_
_entity_poly.entity_id
_entity_poly.type
_entity_poly.pdbx_seq_one_letter_code
_entity_poly.pdbx_strand_id
1 'polypeptide(L)'
;MMTPGAYLKALRRGRRLSLNDMAGAIDTVPHLTDFERAEWLERIEADIVPMDLSTLAVLSRVYPFDIALIYELERHRLGIEDATTRFCVICGKTDRAECTAAYAAVCVWNLPPLAAGAAV
;
A
#
# COMPACT_ATOMS: atom_id res chain seq x y z
N MET A 1 -10.40 8.70 1.46
CA MET A 1 -10.18 7.82 0.30
C MET A 1 -8.83 7.14 0.50
N MET A 2 -8.73 5.84 0.26
CA MET A 2 -7.43 5.15 0.30
C MET A 2 -6.73 5.38 -1.05
N THR A 3 -5.49 5.85 -1.00
CA THR A 3 -4.61 6.01 -2.17
C THR A 3 -3.56 4.89 -2.17
N PRO A 4 -2.87 4.65 -3.31
CA PRO A 4 -1.76 3.71 -3.34
C PRO A 4 -0.70 3.97 -2.27
N GLY A 5 -0.26 5.21 -2.09
CA GLY A 5 0.75 5.61 -1.10
C GLY A 5 0.29 5.36 0.32
N ALA A 6 -0.96 5.73 0.64
CA ALA A 6 -1.56 5.47 1.94
C ALA A 6 -1.71 3.96 2.23
N TYR A 7 -1.98 3.15 1.21
CA TYR A 7 -2.04 1.69 1.34
C TYR A 7 -0.65 1.08 1.64
N LEU A 8 0.39 1.50 0.92
CA LEU A 8 1.77 1.09 1.22
C LEU A 8 2.17 1.49 2.65
N LYS A 9 1.83 2.71 3.06
CA LYS A 9 2.05 3.17 4.44
C LYS A 9 1.33 2.30 5.47
N ALA A 10 0.10 1.88 5.19
CA ALA A 10 -0.64 0.95 6.04
C ALA A 10 0.05 -0.42 6.11
N LEU A 11 0.55 -0.97 5.00
CA LEU A 11 1.33 -2.21 5.00
C LEU A 11 2.60 -2.11 5.86
N ARG A 12 3.36 -1.01 5.71
CA ARG A 12 4.59 -0.81 6.49
C ARG A 12 4.30 -0.69 7.98
N ARG A 13 3.34 0.16 8.36
CA ARG A 13 2.91 0.31 9.76
C ARG A 13 2.30 -0.98 10.30
N GLY A 14 1.62 -1.72 9.43
CA GLY A 14 1.13 -3.09 9.59
C GLY A 14 2.21 -4.12 9.95
N ARG A 15 3.47 -3.82 9.66
CA ARG A 15 4.63 -4.66 10.00
C ARG A 15 5.51 -4.03 11.07
N ARG A 16 5.09 -2.87 11.62
CA ARG A 16 5.83 -2.05 12.58
C ARG A 16 7.23 -1.65 12.09
N LEU A 17 7.39 -1.49 10.77
CA LEU A 17 8.65 -1.09 10.16
C LEU A 17 8.72 0.44 10.05
N SER A 18 9.88 1.01 10.34
CA SER A 18 10.20 2.40 10.03
C SER A 18 10.52 2.57 8.54
N LEU A 19 10.57 3.81 8.06
CA LEU A 19 11.05 4.08 6.70
C LEU A 19 12.52 3.68 6.55
N ASN A 20 13.33 3.84 7.61
CA ASN A 20 14.74 3.45 7.61
C ASN A 20 14.90 1.93 7.49
N ASP A 21 14.07 1.14 8.18
CA ASP A 21 14.09 -0.33 8.05
C ASP A 21 13.78 -0.77 6.62
N MET A 22 12.86 -0.07 5.95
CA MET A 22 12.52 -0.33 4.57
C MET A 22 13.61 0.15 3.60
N ALA A 23 14.19 1.32 3.85
CA ALA A 23 15.26 1.90 3.04
C ALA A 23 16.50 1.02 3.01
N GLY A 24 16.88 0.41 4.14
CA GLY A 24 18.01 -0.53 4.21
C GLY A 24 17.79 -1.82 3.43
N ALA A 25 16.54 -2.15 3.06
CA ALA A 25 16.20 -3.32 2.26
C ALA A 25 16.14 -3.04 0.74
N ILE A 26 16.34 -1.80 0.32
CA ILE A 26 16.27 -1.37 -1.08
C ILE A 26 17.68 -1.06 -1.58
N ASP A 27 18.10 -1.79 -2.61
CA ASP A 27 19.32 -1.45 -3.36
C ASP A 27 18.96 -0.61 -4.59
N THR A 28 19.76 0.42 -4.88
CA THR A 28 19.50 1.38 -5.97
C THR A 28 20.73 1.56 -6.86
N VAL A 29 20.50 1.80 -8.16
CA VAL A 29 21.53 2.16 -9.13
C VAL A 29 21.09 3.45 -9.84
N PRO A 30 21.83 4.57 -9.75
CA PRO A 30 23.02 4.77 -8.90
C PRO A 30 22.72 4.60 -7.40
N HIS A 31 23.76 4.36 -6.62
CA HIS A 31 23.63 4.16 -5.18
C HIS A 31 23.12 5.45 -4.51
N LEU A 32 22.00 5.35 -3.82
CA LEU A 32 21.46 6.39 -2.95
C LEU A 32 21.90 6.10 -1.51
N THR A 33 21.92 7.11 -0.67
CA THR A 33 22.09 6.94 0.79
C THR A 33 20.81 6.39 1.42
N ASP A 34 20.92 5.83 2.64
CA ASP A 34 19.74 5.40 3.41
C ASP A 34 18.75 6.55 3.63
N PHE A 35 19.27 7.76 3.84
CA PHE A 35 18.46 8.97 4.02
C PHE A 35 17.66 9.30 2.76
N GLU A 36 18.31 9.34 1.60
CA GLU A 36 17.66 9.60 0.30
C GLU A 36 16.62 8.52 -0.05
N ARG A 37 16.91 7.25 0.26
CA ARG A 37 15.94 6.15 0.09
C ARG A 37 14.74 6.30 1.02
N ALA A 38 14.95 6.66 2.28
CA ALA A 38 13.88 6.88 3.24
C ALA A 38 13.00 8.08 2.83
N GLU A 39 13.61 9.17 2.38
CA GLU A 39 12.90 10.34 1.83
C GLU A 39 12.10 9.96 0.57
N TRP A 40 12.68 9.16 -0.33
CA TRP A 40 11.98 8.67 -1.51
C TRP A 40 10.76 7.83 -1.13
N LEU A 41 10.89 6.91 -0.17
CA LEU A 41 9.77 6.12 0.36
C LEU A 41 8.70 6.99 1.03
N GLU A 42 9.09 8.02 1.77
CA GLU A 42 8.15 8.97 2.36
C GLU A 42 7.32 9.68 1.28
N ARG A 43 7.97 10.12 0.21
CA ARG A 43 7.30 10.78 -0.92
C ARG A 43 6.38 9.82 -1.70
N ILE A 44 6.75 8.55 -1.82
CA ILE A 44 5.88 7.50 -2.37
C ILE A 44 4.63 7.32 -1.49
N GLU A 45 4.81 7.20 -0.16
CA GLU A 45 3.70 7.04 0.77
C GLU A 45 2.78 8.27 0.85
N ALA A 46 3.26 9.43 0.42
CA ALA A 46 2.51 10.66 0.28
C ALA A 46 1.88 10.83 -1.12
N ASP A 47 2.00 9.84 -2.01
CA ASP A 47 1.53 9.88 -3.40
C ASP A 47 2.15 11.06 -4.20
N ILE A 48 3.34 11.52 -3.82
CA ILE A 48 4.09 12.59 -4.51
C ILE A 48 4.88 12.02 -5.69
N VAL A 49 5.38 10.79 -5.56
CA VAL A 49 6.11 10.09 -6.62
C VAL A 49 5.15 9.22 -7.42
N PRO A 50 5.12 9.32 -8.76
CA PRO A 50 4.34 8.42 -9.60
C PRO A 50 4.73 6.95 -9.39
N MET A 51 3.75 6.06 -9.23
CA MET A 51 3.99 4.61 -9.14
C MET A 51 4.05 3.97 -10.52
N ASP A 52 5.13 4.25 -11.25
CA ASP A 52 5.41 3.55 -12.50
C ASP A 52 5.89 2.11 -12.27
N LEU A 53 5.98 1.32 -13.35
CA LEU A 53 6.43 -0.07 -13.28
C LEU A 53 7.81 -0.23 -12.63
N SER A 54 8.71 0.74 -12.81
CA SER A 54 10.06 0.67 -12.24
C SER A 54 10.03 0.85 -10.73
N THR A 55 9.22 1.80 -10.25
CA THR A 55 8.96 2.04 -8.84
C THR A 55 8.30 0.83 -8.19
N LEU A 56 7.27 0.27 -8.83
CA LEU A 56 6.58 -0.94 -8.33
C LEU A 56 7.49 -2.17 -8.29
N ALA A 57 8.36 -2.34 -9.30
CA ALA A 57 9.34 -3.42 -9.32
C ALA A 57 10.31 -3.35 -8.13
N VAL A 58 10.75 -2.15 -7.75
CA VAL A 58 11.59 -1.95 -6.56
C VAL A 58 10.79 -2.21 -5.28
N LEU A 59 9.60 -1.63 -5.16
CA LEU A 59 8.78 -1.73 -3.96
C LEU A 59 8.31 -3.15 -3.67
N SER A 60 8.00 -3.95 -4.70
CA SER A 60 7.56 -5.34 -4.56
C SER A 60 8.59 -6.26 -3.90
N ARG A 61 9.86 -5.83 -3.84
CA ARG A 61 10.92 -6.55 -3.12
C ARG A 61 10.85 -6.37 -1.61
N VAL A 62 10.23 -5.29 -1.14
CA VAL A 62 10.23 -4.92 0.28
C VAL A 62 8.83 -4.86 0.88
N TYR A 63 7.80 -4.62 0.07
CA TYR A 63 6.40 -4.64 0.47
C TYR A 63 5.69 -5.90 -0.05
N PRO A 64 4.88 -6.60 0.79
CA PRO A 64 4.06 -7.71 0.36
C PRO A 64 2.71 -7.19 -0.19
N PHE A 65 2.69 -6.73 -1.43
CA PHE A 65 1.48 -6.26 -2.09
C PHE A 65 1.24 -6.92 -3.44
N ASP A 66 -0.01 -6.91 -3.87
CA ASP A 66 -0.41 -7.21 -5.24
C ASP A 66 -0.37 -5.93 -6.09
N ILE A 67 0.39 -5.96 -7.18
CA ILE A 67 0.50 -4.85 -8.14
C ILE A 67 -0.89 -4.48 -8.71
N ALA A 68 -1.78 -5.46 -8.90
CA ALA A 68 -3.13 -5.20 -9.40
C ALA A 68 -3.93 -4.30 -8.44
N LEU A 69 -3.77 -4.47 -7.13
CA LEU A 69 -4.40 -3.63 -6.12
C LEU A 69 -3.86 -2.19 -6.16
N ILE A 70 -2.57 -2.00 -6.42
CA ILE A 70 -2.01 -0.65 -6.57
C ILE A 70 -2.63 0.06 -7.78
N TYR A 71 -2.74 -0.62 -8.92
CA TYR A 71 -3.41 -0.07 -10.10
C TYR A 71 -4.89 0.22 -9.86
N GLU A 72 -5.59 -0.66 -9.16
CA GLU A 72 -6.99 -0.45 -8.78
C GLU A 72 -7.16 0.81 -7.91
N LEU A 73 -6.32 0.96 -6.88
CA LEU A 73 -6.33 2.15 -6.02
C LEU A 73 -5.98 3.42 -6.78
N GLU A 74 -5.10 3.34 -7.77
CA GLU A 74 -4.76 4.49 -8.61
C GLU A 74 -5.93 4.91 -9.51
N ARG A 75 -6.61 3.94 -10.15
CA ARG A 75 -7.82 4.22 -10.94
C ARG A 75 -8.94 4.81 -10.06
N HIS A 76 -9.08 4.33 -8.83
CA HIS A 76 -10.01 4.91 -7.85
C HIS A 76 -9.64 6.32 -7.44
N ARG A 77 -8.37 6.58 -7.17
CA ARG A 77 -7.86 7.92 -6.85
C ARG A 77 -8.11 8.92 -7.97
N LEU A 78 -8.03 8.46 -9.22
CA LEU A 78 -8.30 9.26 -10.43
C LEU A 78 -9.79 9.39 -10.76
N GLY A 79 -10.68 8.73 -10.01
CA GLY A 79 -12.13 8.75 -10.26
C GLY A 79 -12.57 7.96 -11.50
N ILE A 80 -11.72 7.04 -11.99
CA ILE A 80 -12.00 6.22 -13.18
C ILE A 80 -12.94 5.06 -12.82
N GLU A 81 -12.62 4.32 -11.77
CA GLU A 81 -13.37 3.15 -11.30
C GLU A 81 -13.29 3.06 -9.78
N ASP A 82 -14.31 2.50 -9.13
CA ASP A 82 -14.24 2.29 -7.69
C ASP A 82 -13.31 1.14 -7.29
N ALA A 83 -12.64 1.26 -6.14
CA ALA A 83 -11.88 0.17 -5.55
C ALA A 83 -12.81 -0.88 -4.92
N THR A 84 -12.72 -2.10 -5.43
CA THR A 84 -13.50 -3.29 -5.05
C THR A 84 -12.72 -4.28 -4.19
N THR A 85 -11.39 -4.31 -4.27
CA THR A 85 -10.58 -5.21 -3.45
C THR A 85 -10.68 -4.86 -1.98
N ARG A 86 -10.93 -5.88 -1.16
CA ARG A 86 -11.03 -5.74 0.29
C ARG A 86 -9.65 -5.84 0.94
N PHE A 87 -9.34 -4.88 1.79
CA PHE A 87 -8.15 -4.84 2.62
C PHE A 87 -8.41 -4.09 3.94
N CYS A 88 -7.57 -4.34 4.93
CA CYS A 88 -7.58 -3.62 6.19
C CYS A 88 -6.95 -2.24 6.00
N VAL A 89 -7.68 -1.16 6.28
CA VAL A 89 -7.17 0.21 6.15
C VAL A 89 -6.13 0.57 7.21
N ILE A 90 -5.96 -0.27 8.23
CA ILE A 90 -4.97 -0.07 9.31
C ILE A 90 -3.63 -0.74 8.98
N CYS A 91 -3.65 -1.96 8.43
CA CYS A 91 -2.43 -2.75 8.23
C CYS A 91 -2.20 -3.21 6.78
N GLY A 92 -3.09 -2.88 5.85
CA GLY A 92 -3.01 -3.22 4.43
C GLY A 92 -3.25 -4.70 4.08
N LYS A 93 -3.48 -5.59 5.06
CA LYS A 93 -3.72 -7.01 4.78
C LYS A 93 -5.03 -7.22 4.02
N THR A 94 -5.00 -8.08 3.00
CA THR A 94 -6.17 -8.51 2.22
C THR A 94 -6.85 -9.75 2.81
N ASP A 95 -6.14 -10.54 3.62
CA ASP A 95 -6.70 -11.68 4.37
C ASP A 95 -7.04 -11.30 5.83
N ARG A 96 -8.28 -11.58 6.22
CA ARG A 96 -8.81 -11.31 7.56
C ARG A 96 -8.19 -12.17 8.64
N ALA A 97 -7.90 -13.44 8.36
CA ALA A 97 -7.29 -14.36 9.31
C ALA A 97 -5.89 -13.89 9.70
N GLU A 98 -5.10 -13.45 8.72
CA GLU A 98 -3.77 -12.89 8.96
C GLU A 98 -3.82 -11.56 9.73
N CYS A 99 -4.86 -10.74 9.51
CA CYS A 99 -5.02 -9.45 10.20
C CYS A 99 -5.20 -9.65 11.70
N THR A 100 -6.11 -10.55 12.09
CA THR A 100 -6.46 -10.80 13.49
C THR A 100 -5.37 -11.50 14.28
N ALA A 101 -4.48 -12.25 13.62
CA ALA A 101 -3.37 -12.93 14.27
C ALA A 101 -2.22 -11.98 14.66
N ALA A 102 -2.03 -10.88 13.91
CA ALA A 102 -0.91 -9.96 14.06
C ALA A 102 -1.21 -8.71 14.91
N TYR A 103 -2.49 -8.34 15.08
CA TYR A 103 -2.92 -7.12 15.76
C TYR A 103 -3.94 -7.40 16.86
N ALA A 104 -3.62 -6.99 18.10
CA ALA A 104 -4.58 -6.88 19.19
C ALA A 104 -5.56 -5.68 19.04
N ALA A 105 -5.42 -4.90 17.96
CA ALA A 105 -6.28 -3.76 17.64
C ALA A 105 -7.38 -4.14 16.64
N VAL A 106 -8.51 -3.43 16.70
CA VAL A 106 -9.66 -3.64 15.82
C VAL A 106 -9.25 -3.36 14.36
N CYS A 107 -9.02 -4.41 13.57
CA CYS A 107 -8.84 -4.28 12.12
C CYS A 107 -10.08 -3.61 11.50
N VAL A 108 -9.87 -2.53 10.73
CA VAL A 108 -10.94 -1.83 9.99
C VAL A 108 -10.80 -2.17 8.53
N TRP A 109 -11.87 -2.67 7.91
CA TRP A 109 -11.87 -3.13 6.52
C TRP A 109 -12.54 -2.10 5.63
N ASN A 110 -11.98 -1.84 4.45
CA ASN A 110 -12.74 -1.09 3.45
C ASN A 110 -13.95 -1.94 3.01
N LEU A 111 -15.08 -1.27 2.85
CA LEU A 111 -16.22 -1.86 2.17
C LEU A 111 -16.09 -1.49 0.69
N PRO A 112 -16.16 -2.48 -0.22
CA PRO A 112 -16.30 -2.16 -1.62
C PRO A 112 -17.61 -1.41 -1.82
N PRO A 113 -17.75 -0.63 -2.91
CA PRO A 113 -19.04 -0.06 -3.28
C PRO A 113 -20.09 -1.16 -3.29
N LEU A 114 -21.29 -0.82 -2.83
CA LEU A 114 -22.44 -1.68 -3.05
C LEU A 114 -22.57 -1.86 -4.57
N ALA A 115 -22.47 -3.09 -5.05
CA ALA A 115 -22.72 -3.37 -6.45
C ALA A 115 -24.12 -2.86 -6.80
N ALA A 116 -24.19 -1.91 -7.74
CA ALA A 116 -25.44 -1.39 -8.27
C ALA A 116 -26.15 -2.54 -9.02
N GLY A 117 -26.87 -3.38 -8.30
CA GLY A 117 -27.47 -4.60 -8.84
C GLY A 117 -27.89 -5.63 -7.81
N ALA A 118 -27.44 -5.55 -6.55
CA ALA A 118 -27.98 -6.38 -5.47
C ALA A 118 -29.27 -5.74 -4.90
N ALA A 119 -30.31 -5.64 -5.73
CA ALA A 119 -31.67 -5.43 -5.28
C ALA A 119 -32.33 -6.81 -5.10
N VAL A 120 -32.95 -6.98 -3.93
CA VAL A 120 -33.74 -8.15 -3.47
C VAL A 120 -34.85 -8.49 -4.45
#